data_AF-A0A3P6RHD5-F1
#
_entry.id   AF-A0A3P6RHD5-F1
#
_cell.length_a   1.000
_cell.length_b   1.000
_cell.length_c   1.000
_cell.angle_alpha   90.00
_cell.angle_beta   90.00
_cell.angle_gamma   90.00
#
_symmetry.space_group_name_H-M   'P 1'
#
loop_
_entity.id
_entity.type
_entity.pdbx_description
1 polymer ?
#
loop_
_entity_poly.entity_id
_entity_poly.type
_entity_poly.pdbx_seq_one_letter_code
_entity_poly.pdbx_strand_id
1 'polypeptide(L)'
;YAIKIWTPENGKTYCGEGGVNYIRLNNGARVTFSSCPLSENGTSLQRGQIPFFLYSIVETEKVDTSQTKDEVHKSFVLLLRLLSNKIGAFLVNGLIPQCARSLISRIAGHVMVFMELHPMKAMEIACVLEQLIPMVSNVNATVKASTISESFDHNSEICEAKTTQIVVECPHPYKTNNVYSVVVGFDDSVHFLCLQFSPSCETAQADD
;
A
#
# COMPACT_ATOMS: atom_id res chain seq x y z
N TYR A 1 15.87 27.01 8.60
CA TYR A 1 17.07 27.18 7.76
C TYR A 1 16.66 27.64 6.38
N ALA A 2 17.53 28.35 5.66
CA ALA A 2 17.32 28.75 4.28
C ALA A 2 18.53 28.35 3.44
N ILE A 3 18.29 27.92 2.20
CA ILE A 3 19.33 27.57 1.23
C ILE A 3 19.20 28.58 0.08
N LYS A 4 20.27 29.34 -0.18
CA LYS A 4 20.36 30.23 -1.33
C LYS A 4 21.46 29.71 -2.24
N ILE A 5 21.11 29.44 -3.50
CA ILE A 5 22.08 29.10 -4.55
C ILE A 5 22.22 30.33 -5.44
N TRP A 6 23.46 30.74 -5.68
CA TRP A 6 23.78 31.79 -6.63
C TRP A 6 24.59 31.18 -7.77
N THR A 7 24.11 31.37 -8.99
CA THR A 7 24.79 30.93 -10.21
C THR A 7 25.38 32.15 -10.92
N PRO A 8 26.69 32.18 -11.19
CA PRO A 8 27.36 33.34 -11.79
C PRO A 8 27.03 33.52 -13.28
N GLU A 9 26.65 32.45 -13.98
CA GLU A 9 26.32 32.49 -15.41
C GLU A 9 24.82 32.54 -15.63
N ASN A 10 24.38 33.46 -16.49
CA ASN A 10 23.00 33.59 -16.93
C ASN A 10 22.69 32.53 -18.00
N GLY A 11 22.50 31.29 -17.57
CA GLY A 11 22.12 30.15 -18.42
C GLY A 11 20.71 29.66 -18.14
N LYS A 12 19.97 29.24 -19.19
CA LYS A 12 18.72 28.48 -19.00
C LYS A 12 19.07 27.09 -18.48
N THR A 13 18.42 26.69 -17.39
CA THR A 13 18.57 25.36 -16.79
C THR A 13 17.22 24.69 -16.70
N TYR A 14 17.21 23.37 -16.54
CA TYR A 14 15.98 22.64 -16.24
C TYR A 14 15.47 23.00 -14.84
N CYS A 15 14.15 22.99 -14.68
CA CYS A 15 13.46 23.21 -13.41
C CYS A 15 12.48 22.07 -13.13
N GLY A 16 12.25 21.76 -11.85
CA GLY A 16 11.22 20.83 -11.41
C GLY A 16 9.86 21.51 -11.24
N GLU A 17 8.78 20.72 -11.29
CA GLU A 17 7.39 21.11 -11.04
C GLU A 17 6.71 20.07 -10.12
N GLY A 18 5.61 20.46 -9.47
CA GLY A 18 4.82 19.57 -8.59
C GLY A 18 5.48 19.32 -7.22
N GLY A 19 6.18 20.31 -6.69
CA GLY A 19 6.89 20.14 -5.42
C GLY A 19 5.96 19.94 -4.21
N VAL A 20 6.47 19.20 -3.23
CA VAL A 20 5.77 18.85 -1.99
C VAL A 20 6.23 19.74 -0.83
N ASN A 21 5.32 20.07 0.08
CA ASN A 21 5.63 20.92 1.25
C ASN A 21 6.29 20.15 2.40
N TYR A 22 6.37 18.82 2.35
CA TYR A 22 7.16 18.03 3.28
C TYR A 22 7.64 16.71 2.67
N ILE A 23 8.70 16.16 3.26
CA ILE A 23 9.16 14.78 3.03
C ILE A 23 9.29 14.06 4.38
N ARG A 24 9.06 12.75 4.38
CA ARG A 24 9.29 11.89 5.54
C ARG A 24 10.66 11.22 5.41
N LEU A 25 11.47 11.32 6.45
CA LEU A 25 12.77 10.67 6.53
C LEU A 25 12.61 9.20 6.93
N ASN A 26 13.64 8.39 6.71
CA ASN A 26 13.63 6.96 7.05
C ASN A 26 13.46 6.67 8.55
N ASN A 27 13.85 7.59 9.44
CA ASN A 27 13.61 7.49 10.89
C ASN A 27 12.21 7.98 11.31
N GLY A 28 11.34 8.30 10.35
CA GLY A 28 9.99 8.80 10.58
C GLY A 28 9.90 10.30 10.86
N ALA A 29 11.02 11.02 11.02
CA ALA A 29 11.02 12.47 11.16
C ALA A 29 10.51 13.15 9.88
N ARG A 30 10.05 14.40 10.00
CA ARG A 30 9.49 15.17 8.88
C ARG A 30 10.35 16.40 8.62
N VAL A 31 10.73 16.60 7.36
CA VAL A 31 11.32 17.86 6.88
C VAL A 31 10.27 18.62 6.12
N THR A 32 10.00 19.86 6.52
CA THR A 32 9.00 20.74 5.91
C THR A 32 9.69 21.85 5.14
N PHE A 33 9.23 22.07 3.92
CA PHE A 33 9.69 23.13 3.04
C PHE A 33 8.69 24.28 3.07
N SER A 34 9.21 25.50 2.94
CA SER A 34 8.40 26.72 2.86
C SER A 34 9.06 27.70 1.91
N SER A 35 8.25 28.52 1.25
CA SER A 35 8.76 29.63 0.45
C SER A 35 9.52 30.61 1.34
N CYS A 36 10.63 31.14 0.82
CA CYS A 36 11.51 32.04 1.53
C CYS A 36 11.70 33.34 0.73
N PRO A 37 11.67 34.54 1.37
CA PRO A 37 11.93 35.82 0.71
C PRO A 37 13.30 35.92 0.03
N LEU A 38 14.26 35.05 0.40
CA LEU A 38 15.59 35.00 -0.20
C LEU A 38 15.60 34.40 -1.63
N SER A 39 14.47 33.87 -2.10
CA SER A 39 14.33 33.33 -3.46
C SER A 39 14.10 34.44 -4.48
N GLU A 40 15.20 35.02 -4.97
CA GLU A 40 15.18 36.13 -5.94
C GLU A 40 14.98 35.66 -7.39
N ASN A 41 15.12 34.35 -7.66
CA ASN A 41 15.03 33.76 -9.01
C ASN A 41 13.80 32.85 -9.20
N GLY A 42 12.73 33.07 -8.42
CA GLY A 42 11.43 32.44 -8.65
C GLY A 42 11.29 30.98 -8.22
N THR A 43 12.30 30.38 -7.57
CA THR A 43 12.15 29.05 -6.95
C THR A 43 11.11 29.13 -5.82
N SER A 44 10.13 28.25 -5.86
CA SER A 44 9.00 28.17 -4.92
C SER A 44 8.75 26.72 -4.53
N LEU A 45 7.79 26.49 -3.62
CA LEU A 45 7.33 25.15 -3.28
C LEU A 45 6.83 24.34 -4.48
N GLN A 46 6.17 25.00 -5.44
CA GLN A 46 5.51 24.29 -6.54
C GLN A 46 6.44 24.05 -7.73
N ARG A 47 7.47 24.88 -7.89
CA ARG A 47 8.33 24.90 -9.08
C ARG A 47 9.65 25.59 -8.80
N GLY A 48 10.72 25.10 -9.41
CA GLY A 48 12.00 25.81 -9.43
C GLY A 48 13.22 24.89 -9.44
N GLN A 49 14.28 25.36 -8.79
CA GLN A 49 15.55 24.66 -8.64
C GLN A 49 15.65 24.02 -7.24
N ILE A 50 16.74 23.29 -6.97
CA ILE A 50 16.99 22.52 -5.72
C ILE A 50 16.11 21.25 -5.62
N PRO A 51 16.22 20.31 -6.58
CA PRO A 51 15.40 19.10 -6.58
C PRO A 51 15.81 18.04 -5.54
N PHE A 52 17.04 18.11 -5.00
CA PHE A 52 17.58 17.10 -4.12
C PHE A 52 17.96 17.66 -2.75
N PHE A 53 17.57 16.93 -1.70
CA PHE A 53 17.97 17.16 -0.32
C PHE A 53 18.71 15.92 0.20
N LEU A 54 20.03 15.99 0.24
CA LEU A 54 20.88 14.92 0.78
C LEU A 54 21.03 15.10 2.29
N TYR A 55 20.79 14.04 3.05
CA TYR A 55 20.88 14.07 4.51
C TYR A 55 21.53 12.80 5.05
N SER A 56 22.13 12.93 6.24
CA SER A 56 22.51 11.81 7.09
C SER A 56 21.96 12.07 8.48
N ILE A 57 21.51 11.01 9.16
CA ILE A 57 21.03 11.10 10.53
C ILE A 57 22.20 10.76 11.42
N VAL A 58 22.67 11.75 12.18
CA VAL A 58 23.64 11.52 13.24
C VAL A 58 22.89 10.92 14.41
N GLU A 59 23.06 9.62 14.62
CA GLU A 59 22.57 8.93 15.81
C GLU A 59 23.43 9.40 17.00
N THR A 60 22.94 10.39 17.76
CA THR A 60 23.53 10.75 19.05
C THR A 60 23.38 9.54 19.97
N GLU A 61 24.51 8.98 20.42
CA GLU A 61 24.67 7.78 21.26
C GLU A 61 23.40 6.94 21.42
N LYS A 62 23.32 5.85 20.65
CA LYS A 62 22.32 4.80 20.85
C LYS A 62 22.33 4.38 22.31
N VAL A 63 21.36 4.83 23.10
CA VAL A 63 20.78 3.93 24.11
C VAL A 63 20.39 2.70 23.30
N ASP A 64 21.01 1.56 23.58
CA ASP A 64 21.04 0.37 22.73
C ASP A 64 19.62 -0.17 22.43
N THR A 65 18.93 0.51 21.52
CA THR A 65 17.56 0.22 21.10
C THR A 65 17.56 -0.84 20.01
N SER A 66 18.74 -1.34 19.62
CA SER A 66 18.89 -2.46 18.70
C SER A 66 18.19 -3.69 19.29
N GLN A 67 18.40 -3.97 20.58
CA GLN A 67 17.72 -5.03 21.32
C GLN A 67 16.21 -4.80 21.33
N THR A 68 15.74 -3.59 21.68
CA THR A 68 14.30 -3.29 21.71
C THR A 68 13.64 -3.44 20.34
N LYS A 69 14.28 -2.96 19.26
CA LYS A 69 13.77 -3.12 17.89
C LYS A 69 13.76 -4.57 17.44
N ASP A 70 14.74 -5.36 17.86
CA ASP A 70 14.79 -6.78 17.53
C ASP A 70 13.74 -7.59 18.31
N GLU A 71 13.51 -7.27 19.58
CA GLU A 71 12.44 -7.87 20.39
C GLU A 71 11.05 -7.51 19.85
N VAL A 72 10.84 -6.27 19.38
CA VAL A 72 9.60 -5.86 18.70
C VAL A 72 9.39 -6.67 17.42
N HIS A 73 10.45 -6.87 16.62
CA HIS A 73 10.37 -7.71 15.42
C HIS A 73 10.04 -9.16 15.74
N LYS A 74 10.75 -9.78 16.68
CA LYS A 74 10.48 -11.16 17.11
C LYS A 74 9.04 -11.31 17.59
N SER A 75 8.56 -10.34 18.37
CA SER A 75 7.17 -10.31 18.85
C SER A 75 6.17 -10.20 17.70
N PHE A 76 6.46 -9.35 16.70
CA PHE A 76 5.63 -9.19 15.52
C PHE A 76 5.57 -10.49 14.68
N VAL A 77 6.72 -11.11 14.40
CA VAL A 77 6.80 -12.38 13.66
C VAL A 77 6.08 -13.50 14.41
N LEU A 78 6.24 -13.58 15.72
CA LEU A 78 5.55 -14.56 16.55
C LEU A 78 4.03 -14.35 16.49
N LEU A 79 3.56 -13.11 16.65
CA LEU A 79 2.15 -12.78 16.53
C LEU A 79 1.60 -13.15 15.16
N LEU A 80 2.34 -12.84 14.09
CA LEU A 80 1.95 -13.16 12.73
C LEU A 80 1.87 -14.68 12.51
N ARG A 81 2.82 -15.45 13.05
CA ARG A 81 2.80 -16.92 12.98
C ARG A 81 1.59 -17.51 13.72
N LEU A 82 1.28 -17.01 14.91
CA LEU A 82 0.09 -17.43 15.67
C LEU A 82 -1.20 -17.11 14.91
N LEU A 83 -1.25 -15.92 14.31
CA LEU A 83 -2.38 -15.51 13.50
C LEU A 83 -2.53 -16.38 12.24
N SER A 84 -1.46 -16.61 11.48
CA SER A 84 -1.45 -17.51 10.32
C SER A 84 -1.94 -18.90 10.70
N ASN A 85 -1.47 -19.48 11.81
CA ASN A 85 -1.94 -20.78 12.27
C ASN A 85 -3.46 -20.78 12.55
N LYS A 86 -3.97 -19.70 13.16
CA LYS A 86 -5.40 -19.58 13.46
C LYS A 86 -6.24 -19.41 12.20
N ILE A 87 -5.78 -18.57 11.25
CA ILE A 87 -6.42 -18.39 9.93
C ILE A 87 -6.44 -19.72 9.18
N GLY A 88 -5.32 -20.44 9.16
CA GLY A 88 -5.20 -21.75 8.53
C GLY A 88 -6.21 -22.75 9.08
N ALA A 89 -6.39 -22.82 10.41
CA ALA A 89 -7.41 -23.66 11.03
C ALA A 89 -8.84 -23.30 10.59
N PHE A 90 -9.15 -22.01 10.43
CA PHE A 90 -10.45 -21.57 9.91
C PHE A 90 -10.64 -21.92 8.44
N LEU A 91 -9.60 -21.80 7.61
CA LEU A 91 -9.62 -22.17 6.20
C LEU A 91 -9.89 -23.68 6.02
N VAL A 92 -9.20 -24.53 6.79
CA VAL A 92 -9.38 -25.99 6.73
C VAL A 92 -10.80 -26.40 7.15
N ASN A 93 -11.39 -25.73 8.14
CA ASN A 93 -12.74 -26.01 8.62
C ASN A 93 -13.84 -25.38 7.76
N GLY A 94 -13.50 -24.64 6.70
CA GLY A 94 -14.47 -24.00 5.79
C GLY A 94 -15.28 -22.86 6.40
N LEU A 95 -14.95 -22.43 7.62
CA LEU A 95 -15.69 -21.42 8.37
C LEU A 95 -14.72 -20.32 8.84
N ILE A 96 -14.65 -19.22 8.10
CA ILE A 96 -14.00 -17.99 8.56
C ILE A 96 -15.06 -17.08 9.17
N PRO A 97 -15.04 -16.83 10.50
CA PRO A 97 -15.93 -15.88 11.14
C PRO A 97 -15.81 -14.49 10.52
N GLN A 98 -16.91 -13.74 10.50
CA GLN A 98 -16.94 -12.40 9.93
C GLN A 98 -15.89 -11.45 10.56
N CYS A 99 -15.71 -11.54 11.89
CA CYS A 99 -14.68 -10.79 12.60
C CYS A 99 -13.25 -11.19 12.22
N ALA A 100 -13.02 -12.42 11.77
CA ALA A 100 -11.72 -12.88 11.29
C ALA A 100 -11.41 -12.34 9.89
N ARG A 101 -12.41 -12.23 9.00
CA ARG A 101 -12.21 -11.66 7.65
C ARG A 101 -11.73 -10.20 7.72
N SER A 102 -12.40 -9.38 8.53
CA SER A 102 -12.01 -7.97 8.69
C SER A 102 -10.63 -7.82 9.32
N LEU A 103 -10.30 -8.68 10.29
CA LEU A 103 -8.98 -8.73 10.90
C LEU A 103 -7.89 -9.08 9.87
N ILE A 104 -8.12 -10.09 9.03
CA ILE A 104 -7.18 -10.52 7.97
C ILE A 104 -6.91 -9.39 6.98
N SER A 105 -7.95 -8.68 6.53
CA SER A 105 -7.78 -7.56 5.60
C SER A 105 -7.00 -6.41 6.23
N ARG A 106 -7.33 -6.03 7.47
CA ARG A 106 -6.65 -4.92 8.17
C ARG A 106 -5.19 -5.24 8.49
N ILE A 107 -4.90 -6.46 8.94
CA ILE A 107 -3.53 -6.83 9.31
C ILE A 107 -2.61 -6.96 8.09
N ALA A 108 -3.13 -7.36 6.93
CA ALA A 108 -2.35 -7.46 5.70
C ALA A 108 -1.72 -6.11 5.32
N GLY A 109 -2.46 -5.00 5.47
CA GLY A 109 -1.93 -3.66 5.26
C GLY A 109 -0.79 -3.32 6.22
N HIS A 110 -0.95 -3.62 7.51
CA HIS A 110 0.10 -3.40 8.51
C HIS A 110 1.34 -4.26 8.26
N VAL A 111 1.16 -5.51 7.81
CA VAL A 111 2.27 -6.40 7.45
C VAL A 111 3.05 -5.83 6.25
N MET A 112 2.35 -5.32 5.23
CA MET A 112 3.02 -4.69 4.08
C MET A 112 3.88 -3.49 4.49
N VAL A 113 3.33 -2.58 5.29
CA VAL A 113 4.07 -1.42 5.81
C VAL A 113 5.29 -1.86 6.63
N PHE A 114 5.15 -2.91 7.45
CA PHE A 114 6.25 -3.44 8.22
C PHE A 114 7.36 -4.02 7.33
N MET A 115 7.01 -4.77 6.28
CA MET A 115 7.97 -5.33 5.32
C MET A 115 8.72 -4.24 4.55
N GLU A 116 8.03 -3.14 4.20
CA GLU A 116 8.64 -1.99 3.52
C GLU A 116 9.65 -1.25 4.43
N LEU A 117 9.32 -1.09 5.71
CA LEU A 117 10.22 -0.48 6.70
C LEU A 117 11.40 -1.39 7.08
N HIS A 118 11.27 -2.70 6.91
CA HIS A 118 12.28 -3.70 7.27
C HIS A 118 12.58 -4.70 6.13
N PRO A 119 13.20 -4.28 5.01
CA PRO A 119 13.40 -5.13 3.83
C PRO A 119 14.19 -6.42 4.11
N MET A 120 15.21 -6.35 4.97
CA MET A 120 16.02 -7.51 5.37
C MET A 120 15.23 -8.58 6.13
N LYS A 121 14.08 -8.19 6.70
CA LYS A 121 13.18 -9.04 7.50
C LYS A 121 11.92 -9.44 6.73
N ALA A 122 11.69 -8.88 5.55
CA ALA A 122 10.52 -9.14 4.72
C ALA A 122 10.44 -10.60 4.26
N MET A 123 11.58 -11.23 3.95
CA MET A 123 11.63 -12.64 3.54
C MET A 123 11.09 -13.57 4.64
N GLU A 124 11.48 -13.35 5.90
CA GLU A 124 11.00 -14.14 7.04
C GLU A 124 9.48 -14.04 7.19
N ILE A 125 8.94 -12.82 7.05
CA ILE A 125 7.50 -12.54 7.12
C ILE A 125 6.76 -13.20 5.96
N ALA A 126 7.31 -13.12 4.74
CA ALA A 126 6.74 -13.77 3.57
C ALA A 126 6.65 -15.29 3.76
N CYS A 127 7.71 -15.93 4.28
CA CYS A 127 7.70 -17.36 4.58
C CYS A 127 6.64 -17.75 5.63
N VAL A 128 6.36 -16.89 6.62
CA VAL A 128 5.29 -17.13 7.61
C VAL A 128 3.91 -17.08 6.95
N LEU A 129 3.70 -16.19 5.98
CA LEU A 129 2.43 -16.07 5.25
C LEU A 129 2.26 -17.12 4.15
N GLU A 130 3.35 -17.56 3.54
CA GLU A 130 3.37 -18.56 2.46
C GLU A 130 2.63 -19.85 2.86
N GLN A 131 2.70 -20.22 4.14
CA GLN A 131 2.00 -21.39 4.69
C GLN A 131 0.48 -21.33 4.50
N LEU A 132 -0.11 -20.14 4.34
CA LEU A 132 -1.54 -19.95 4.09
C LEU A 132 -1.94 -20.19 2.63
N ILE A 133 -1.01 -20.07 1.67
CA ILE A 133 -1.32 -20.12 0.23
C ILE A 133 -1.98 -21.43 -0.18
N PRO A 134 -1.51 -22.62 0.22
CA PRO A 134 -2.16 -23.88 -0.15
C PRO A 134 -3.57 -23.99 0.44
N MET A 135 -3.78 -23.53 1.67
CA MET A 135 -5.08 -23.56 2.34
C MET A 135 -6.09 -22.63 1.66
N VAL A 136 -5.67 -21.41 1.30
CA VAL A 136 -6.49 -20.46 0.54
C VAL A 136 -6.83 -21.01 -0.84
N SER A 137 -5.84 -21.59 -1.54
CA SER A 137 -6.05 -22.19 -2.86
C SER A 137 -7.09 -23.31 -2.84
N ASN A 138 -7.05 -24.18 -1.83
CA ASN A 138 -8.02 -25.26 -1.67
C ASN A 138 -9.44 -24.72 -1.43
N VAL A 139 -9.59 -23.72 -0.55
CA VAL A 139 -10.89 -23.06 -0.32
C VAL A 139 -11.41 -22.43 -1.61
N ASN A 140 -10.57 -21.70 -2.35
CA ASN A 140 -10.98 -21.09 -3.61
C ASN A 140 -11.41 -22.11 -4.68
N ALA A 141 -10.77 -23.29 -4.73
CA ALA A 141 -11.18 -24.38 -5.61
C ALA A 141 -12.57 -24.93 -5.24
N THR A 142 -12.88 -25.05 -3.93
CA THR A 142 -14.22 -25.47 -3.48
C THR A 142 -15.31 -24.44 -3.80
N VAL A 143 -15.02 -23.15 -3.64
CA VAL A 143 -15.96 -22.07 -3.98
C VAL A 143 -16.31 -22.08 -5.46
N LYS A 144 -15.32 -22.26 -6.34
CA LYS A 144 -15.52 -22.39 -7.79
C LYS A 144 -16.38 -23.60 -8.17
N ALA A 145 -16.29 -24.70 -7.43
CA ALA A 145 -17.13 -25.87 -7.65
C ALA A 145 -18.58 -25.63 -7.21
N SER A 146 -18.81 -24.93 -6.10
CA SER A 146 -20.15 -24.57 -5.62
C SER A 146 -20.86 -23.49 -6.44
N THR A 147 -20.11 -22.57 -7.09
CA THR A 147 -20.68 -21.51 -7.95
C THR A 147 -21.38 -22.02 -9.22
N ILE A 148 -21.23 -23.30 -9.57
CA ILE A 148 -21.95 -23.91 -10.70
C ILE A 148 -23.42 -24.25 -10.31
N SER A 149 -23.79 -24.17 -9.02
CA SER A 149 -25.05 -24.73 -8.53
C SER A 149 -26.04 -23.75 -7.89
N GLU A 150 -25.64 -22.57 -7.42
CA GLU A 150 -26.56 -21.69 -6.66
C GLU A 150 -26.40 -20.20 -7.02
N SER A 151 -27.53 -19.56 -7.29
CA SER A 151 -27.71 -18.12 -7.46
C SER A 151 -27.32 -17.36 -6.19
N PHE A 152 -26.33 -16.47 -6.26
CA PHE A 152 -25.78 -15.77 -5.11
C PHE A 152 -26.70 -14.65 -4.61
N ASP A 153 -27.16 -14.80 -3.37
CA ASP A 153 -27.76 -13.74 -2.57
C ASP A 153 -26.74 -12.62 -2.24
N HIS A 154 -27.21 -11.38 -2.36
CA HIS A 154 -26.45 -10.13 -2.48
C HIS A 154 -25.72 -9.60 -1.22
N ASN A 155 -25.49 -10.39 -0.17
CA ASN A 155 -24.94 -9.87 1.10
C ASN A 155 -23.63 -10.54 1.54
N SER A 156 -22.65 -10.56 0.64
CA SER A 156 -21.26 -10.71 1.02
C SER A 156 -20.76 -9.39 1.64
N GLU A 157 -21.24 -9.04 2.83
CA GLU A 157 -20.67 -7.95 3.63
C GLU A 157 -19.20 -8.30 3.92
N ILE A 158 -18.28 -7.87 3.05
CA ILE A 158 -16.84 -8.05 3.23
C ILE A 158 -16.36 -6.82 3.98
N CYS A 159 -16.09 -7.02 5.27
CA CYS A 159 -15.55 -6.01 6.18
C CYS A 159 -16.50 -4.82 6.48
N GLU A 160 -16.59 -4.42 7.74
CA GLU A 160 -17.00 -3.07 8.14
C GLU A 160 -15.92 -2.06 7.68
N ALA A 161 -15.80 -1.90 6.37
CA ALA A 161 -15.01 -0.90 5.71
C ALA A 161 -15.96 -0.05 4.87
N LYS A 162 -15.64 1.24 4.67
CA LYS A 162 -16.39 2.09 3.75
C LYS A 162 -16.23 1.50 2.34
N THR A 163 -17.19 0.71 1.90
CA THR A 163 -17.17 0.09 0.57
C THR A 163 -17.54 1.14 -0.47
N THR A 164 -16.69 1.32 -1.47
CA THR A 164 -16.96 2.17 -2.64
C THR A 164 -16.96 1.28 -3.87
N GLN A 165 -18.08 1.21 -4.57
CA GLN A 165 -18.21 0.45 -5.80
C GLN A 165 -18.04 1.37 -7.00
N ILE A 166 -17.23 0.94 -7.97
CA ILE A 166 -16.92 1.71 -9.17
C ILE A 166 -16.99 0.76 -10.35
N VAL A 167 -17.72 1.17 -11.38
CA VAL A 167 -17.85 0.42 -12.62
C VAL A 167 -16.96 1.08 -13.65
N VAL A 168 -16.06 0.30 -14.25
CA VAL A 168 -15.21 0.74 -15.36
C VAL A 168 -15.67 -0.04 -16.58
N GLU A 169 -16.30 0.65 -17.52
CA GLU A 169 -16.82 0.07 -18.76
C GLU A 169 -16.03 0.59 -19.97
N CYS A 170 -15.91 -0.24 -20.99
CA CYS A 170 -15.39 0.16 -22.28
C CYS A 170 -16.42 -0.14 -23.38
N PRO A 171 -16.63 0.78 -24.34
CA PRO A 171 -17.55 0.55 -25.45
C PRO A 171 -17.08 -0.61 -26.34
N HIS A 172 -18.02 -1.44 -26.75
CA HIS A 172 -17.82 -2.52 -27.72
C HIS A 172 -18.10 -2.02 -29.15
N PRO A 173 -17.33 -2.44 -30.17
CA PRO A 173 -16.18 -3.35 -30.12
C PRO A 173 -14.92 -2.74 -29.48
N TYR A 174 -14.11 -3.59 -28.84
CA TYR A 174 -12.86 -3.16 -28.22
C TYR A 174 -11.92 -2.56 -29.27
N LYS A 175 -11.45 -1.34 -29.00
CA LYS A 175 -10.46 -0.68 -29.85
C LYS A 175 -9.06 -1.14 -29.43
N THR A 176 -8.26 -1.61 -30.37
CA THR A 176 -6.87 -2.02 -30.14
C THR A 176 -6.04 -0.90 -29.52
N ASN A 177 -5.17 -1.27 -28.58
CA ASN A 177 -4.23 -0.39 -27.88
C ASN A 177 -4.86 0.80 -27.13
N ASN A 178 -6.11 0.68 -26.69
CA ASN A 178 -6.74 1.68 -25.82
C ASN A 178 -6.73 1.23 -24.36
N VAL A 179 -6.48 2.20 -23.47
CA VAL A 179 -6.58 2.03 -22.02
C VAL A 179 -7.74 2.90 -21.54
N TYR A 180 -8.69 2.29 -20.83
CA TYR A 180 -9.74 3.01 -20.13
C TYR A 180 -9.32 3.14 -18.67
N SER A 181 -9.25 4.37 -18.16
CA SER A 181 -8.85 4.65 -16.78
C SER A 181 -9.89 5.51 -16.08
N VAL A 182 -10.13 5.20 -14.81
CA VAL A 182 -10.95 6.00 -13.90
C VAL A 182 -10.09 6.32 -12.69
N VAL A 183 -10.01 7.60 -12.34
CA VAL A 183 -9.27 8.07 -11.17
C VAL A 183 -10.24 8.20 -10.01
N VAL A 184 -9.85 7.64 -8.86
CA VAL A 184 -10.70 7.56 -7.68
C VAL A 184 -9.96 8.23 -6.53
N GLY A 185 -10.54 9.29 -5.97
CA GLY A 185 -10.05 9.97 -4.78
C GLY A 185 -10.61 9.33 -3.51
N PHE A 186 -9.78 9.25 -2.47
CA PHE A 186 -10.18 8.79 -1.14
C PHE A 186 -9.87 9.88 -0.11
N ASP A 187 -10.66 9.94 0.96
CA ASP A 187 -10.43 10.85 2.09
C ASP A 187 -9.11 10.51 2.81
N ASP A 188 -8.47 11.51 3.46
CA ASP A 188 -7.21 11.32 4.22
C ASP A 188 -7.31 10.29 5.36
N SER A 189 -8.54 9.93 5.76
CA SER A 189 -8.81 8.86 6.73
C SER A 189 -8.60 7.44 6.18
N VAL A 190 -8.41 7.28 4.87
CA VAL A 190 -8.20 5.97 4.25
C VAL A 190 -6.71 5.63 4.28
N HIS A 191 -6.34 4.69 5.14
CA HIS A 191 -4.95 4.24 5.27
C HIS A 191 -4.62 3.02 4.41
N PHE A 192 -5.61 2.21 4.06
CA PHE A 192 -5.45 0.98 3.29
C PHE A 192 -6.60 0.81 2.32
N LEU A 193 -6.29 0.27 1.14
CA LEU A 193 -7.25 -0.06 0.10
C LEU A 193 -7.20 -1.55 -0.19
N CYS A 194 -8.36 -2.19 -0.26
CA CYS A 194 -8.51 -3.54 -0.80
C CYS A 194 -9.35 -3.45 -2.08
N LEU A 195 -8.82 -3.99 -3.18
CA LEU A 195 -9.51 -4.04 -4.46
C LEU A 195 -10.10 -5.44 -4.65
N GLN A 196 -11.38 -5.51 -4.96
CA GLN A 196 -12.08 -6.73 -5.30
C GLN A 196 -12.85 -6.53 -6.59
N PHE A 197 -12.70 -7.48 -7.52
CA PHE A 197 -13.54 -7.53 -8.72
C PHE A 197 -14.89 -8.13 -8.36
N SER A 198 -15.96 -7.48 -8.85
CA SER A 198 -17.31 -8.03 -8.76
C SER A 198 -17.39 -9.33 -9.56
N PRO A 199 -18.19 -10.32 -9.15
CA PRO A 199 -18.51 -11.47 -9.99
C PRO A 199 -19.13 -11.10 -11.34
N SER A 200 -19.74 -9.90 -11.43
CA SER A 200 -20.28 -9.34 -12.67
C SER A 200 -19.22 -8.72 -13.59
N CYS A 201 -17.93 -8.77 -13.22
CA CYS A 201 -16.85 -8.35 -14.10
C CYS A 201 -16.67 -9.40 -15.19
N GLU A 202 -17.03 -9.06 -16.41
CA GLU A 202 -16.99 -9.94 -17.57
C GLU A 202 -16.26 -9.27 -18.73
N THR A 203 -15.55 -10.07 -19.52
CA THR A 203 -15.11 -9.70 -20.87
C THR A 203 -16.24 -10.03 -21.84
N ALA A 204 -16.51 -9.16 -22.81
CA ALA A 204 -17.58 -9.36 -23.78
C ALA A 204 -17.22 -10.43 -24.84
N GLN A 205 -15.95 -10.85 -24.93
CA GLN A 205 -15.49 -11.91 -25.81
C GLN A 205 -15.12 -13.15 -24.98
N ALA A 206 -15.60 -14.32 -25.38
CA ALA A 206 -15.29 -15.59 -24.73
C ALA A 206 -13.82 -16.03 -24.90
N ASP A 207 -13.09 -15.40 -25.83
CA ASP A 207 -11.71 -15.70 -26.17
C ASP A 207 -10.67 -14.78 -25.48
N ASP A 208 -11.12 -13.78 -24.69
CA ASP A 208 -10.29 -12.87 -23.87
C ASP A 208 -10.18 -13.36 -22.41
#